data_AF-A0A2D9WGL1-F1
#
_entry.id   AF-A0A2D9WGL1-F1
#
_cell.length_a   1.000
_cell.length_b   1.000
_cell.length_c   1.000
_cell.angle_alpha   90.00
_cell.angle_beta   90.00
_cell.angle_gamma   90.00
#
_symmetry.space_group_name_H-M   'P 1'
#
loop_
_entity.id
_entity.type
_entity.pdbx_description
1 polymer ?
#
loop_
_entity_poly.entity_id
_entity_poly.type
_entity_poly.pdbx_seq_one_letter_code
_entity_poly.pdbx_strand_id
1 'polypeptide(L)'
;MRVRVMTGWLLAVVFIFMSGSSFAENGELTTESWGYLLLTPMALVLALSTSLPWESPDRDESDWDEDDEDSEVVTETPDPVESGYDVPVL
;
A
#
# COMPACT_ATOMS: atom_id res chain seq x y z
N MET A 1 5.62 23.05 0.92
CA MET A 1 6.58 21.92 0.97
C MET A 1 7.35 21.83 2.29
N ARG A 2 8.17 22.81 2.68
CA ARG A 2 9.01 22.72 3.90
C ARG A 2 8.26 22.46 5.20
N VAL A 3 7.10 23.10 5.41
CA VAL A 3 6.28 22.88 6.62
C VAL A 3 5.81 21.42 6.72
N ARG A 4 5.29 20.86 5.62
CA ARG A 4 4.83 19.46 5.55
C ARG A 4 5.94 18.47 5.90
N VAL A 5 7.13 18.69 5.33
CA VAL A 5 8.32 17.87 5.61
C VAL A 5 8.70 17.94 7.09
N MET A 6 8.72 19.15 7.67
CA MET A 6 9.03 19.33 9.09
C MET A 6 7.98 18.69 9.99
N THR A 7 6.69 18.80 9.66
CA THR A 7 5.60 18.15 10.39
C THR A 7 5.70 16.62 10.31
N GLY A 8 6.02 16.07 9.15
CA GLY A 8 6.20 14.62 8.96
C GLY A 8 7.37 14.08 9.78
N TRP A 9 8.52 14.76 9.75
CA TRP A 9 9.67 14.39 10.59
C TRP A 9 9.36 14.51 12.08
N LEU A 10 8.70 15.58 12.51
CA LEU A 10 8.31 15.76 13.91
C LEU A 10 7.38 14.64 14.37
N LEU A 11 6.35 14.31 13.59
CA LEU A 11 5.44 13.20 13.89
C LEU A 11 6.17 11.86 13.96
N ALA A 12 7.07 11.58 13.01
CA ALA A 12 7.84 10.32 13.00
C ALA A 12 8.69 10.18 14.28
N VAL A 13 9.39 11.24 14.69
CA VAL A 13 10.18 11.24 15.92
C VAL A 13 9.29 11.05 17.15
N VAL A 14 8.15 11.73 17.21
CA VAL A 14 7.19 11.60 18.32
C VAL A 14 6.63 10.18 18.42
N PHE A 15 6.24 9.55 17.31
CA PHE A 15 5.73 8.18 17.31
C PHE A 15 6.77 7.16 17.72
N ILE A 16 8.00 7.27 17.23
CA ILE A 16 9.10 6.39 17.66
C ILE A 16 9.37 6.57 19.15
N PHE A 17 9.37 7.81 19.65
CA PHE A 17 9.56 8.08 21.07
C PHE A 17 8.44 7.50 21.93
N MET A 18 7.17 7.70 21.55
CA MET A 18 6.00 7.12 22.24
C MET A 18 6.01 5.59 22.22
N SER A 19 6.40 4.98 21.10
CA SER A 19 6.57 3.52 21.02
C SER A 19 7.61 3.03 22.02
N GLY A 20 8.77 3.70 22.06
CA GLY A 20 9.85 3.38 22.99
C GLY A 20 9.48 3.61 24.46
N SER A 21 8.76 4.70 24.78
CA SER A 21 8.32 4.95 26.16
C SER A 21 7.30 3.92 26.62
N SER A 22 6.34 3.57 25.76
CA SER A 22 5.35 2.52 26.04
C SER A 22 6.01 1.16 26.26
N PHE A 23 7.02 0.82 25.46
CA PHE A 23 7.80 -0.40 25.66
C PHE A 23 8.60 -0.38 26.97
N ALA A 24 9.23 0.75 27.32
CA ALA A 24 10.02 0.89 28.54
C ALA A 24 9.17 0.78 29.82
N GLU A 25 7.93 1.29 29.79
CA GLU A 25 7.00 1.25 30.92
C GLU A 25 6.38 -0.15 31.12
N ASN A 26 5.98 -0.81 30.04
CA ASN A 26 5.29 -2.10 30.11
C ASN A 26 6.25 -3.31 30.11
N GLY A 27 7.50 -3.13 29.67
CA GLY A 27 8.48 -4.20 29.55
C GLY A 27 8.20 -5.20 28.41
N GLU A 28 7.15 -4.97 27.64
CA GLU A 28 6.73 -5.78 26.50
C GLU A 28 6.20 -4.90 25.35
N LEU A 29 6.15 -5.45 24.14
CA LEU A 29 5.53 -4.77 23.00
C LEU A 29 4.01 -4.90 23.07
N THR A 30 3.37 -3.90 23.67
CA THR A 30 1.91 -3.79 23.77
C THR A 30 1.29 -3.30 22.46
N THR A 31 -0.03 -3.47 22.30
CA THR A 31 -0.80 -2.96 21.15
C THR A 31 -0.61 -1.45 20.92
N GLU A 32 -0.40 -0.68 21.99
CA GLU A 32 -0.15 0.76 21.91
C GLU A 32 1.21 1.05 21.25
N SER A 33 2.26 0.35 21.68
CA SER A 33 3.60 0.47 21.10
C SER A 33 3.62 0.12 19.60
N TRP A 34 2.85 -0.90 19.22
CA TRP A 34 2.63 -1.29 17.83
C TRP A 34 1.85 -0.24 17.05
N GLY A 35 0.84 0.38 17.65
CA GLY A 35 0.06 1.45 17.02
C GLY A 35 0.94 2.64 16.61
N TYR A 36 1.85 3.07 17.49
CA TYR A 36 2.78 4.15 17.18
C TYR A 36 3.78 3.76 16.07
N LEU A 37 4.31 2.54 16.10
CA LEU A 37 5.19 2.02 15.03
C LEU A 37 4.48 1.99 13.67
N LEU A 38 3.22 1.55 13.65
CA LEU A 38 2.41 1.48 12.42
C LEU A 38 2.02 2.87 11.89
N LEU A 39 1.92 3.89 12.74
CA LEU A 39 1.70 5.27 12.30
C LEU A 39 2.97 5.95 11.75
N THR A 40 4.15 5.46 12.11
CA THR A 40 5.43 6.01 11.66
C THR A 40 5.58 6.05 10.12
N PRO A 41 5.27 5.00 9.34
CA PRO A 41 5.31 5.07 7.87
C PRO A 41 4.37 6.13 7.30
N MET A 42 3.22 6.40 7.93
CA MET A 42 2.33 7.48 7.49
C MET A 42 2.98 8.86 7.67
N ALA A 43 3.66 9.09 8.80
CA ALA A 43 4.41 10.33 9.03
C ALA A 43 5.58 10.47 8.04
N LEU A 44 6.24 9.37 7.70
CA LEU A 44 7.33 9.34 6.71
C LEU A 44 6.83 9.64 5.29
N VAL A 45 5.63 9.21 4.90
CA VAL A 45 5.02 9.63 3.63
C VAL A 45 4.89 11.15 3.56
N LEU A 46 4.47 11.81 4.63
CA LEU A 46 4.40 13.28 4.67
C LEU A 46 5.79 13.94 4.63
N ALA A 47 6.79 13.28 5.22
CA ALA A 47 8.16 13.79 5.32
C ALA A 47 8.95 13.66 4.00
N LEU A 48 8.79 12.53 3.30
CA LEU A 48 9.62 12.13 2.18
C LEU A 48 8.93 12.30 0.82
N SER A 49 7.60 12.40 0.79
CA SER A 49 6.90 12.40 -0.49
C SER A 49 6.90 13.75 -1.21
N THR A 50 7.28 13.70 -2.48
CA THR A 50 7.21 14.82 -3.43
C THR A 50 5.75 15.19 -3.74
N SER A 51 4.88 14.20 -3.90
CA SER A 51 3.43 14.35 -4.14
C SER A 51 2.62 13.57 -3.10
N LEU A 52 1.39 13.98 -2.81
CA LEU A 52 0.54 13.21 -1.88
C LEU A 52 -0.06 11.99 -2.61
N PRO A 53 -0.38 10.88 -1.91
CA PRO A 53 -0.99 9.70 -2.54
C PRO A 53 -2.33 9.99 -3.24
N TRP A 54 -3.00 11.08 -2.86
CA TRP A 54 -4.25 11.57 -3.45
C TRP A 54 -4.04 12.76 -4.40
N GLU A 55 -2.79 13.18 -4.60
CA GLU A 55 -2.42 14.11 -5.64
C GLU A 55 -2.35 13.26 -6.92
N SER A 56 -3.44 13.24 -7.67
CA SER A 56 -3.46 12.62 -8.99
C SER A 56 -2.35 13.28 -9.80
N PRO A 57 -1.35 12.53 -10.31
CA PRO A 57 -0.55 13.07 -11.39
C PRO A 57 -1.55 13.47 -12.48
N ASP A 58 -1.38 14.64 -13.09
CA ASP A 58 -2.08 14.96 -14.34
C ASP A 58 -1.80 13.76 -15.25
N ARG A 59 -2.82 12.91 -15.39
CA ARG A 59 -2.73 11.64 -16.08
C ARG A 59 -2.80 12.06 -17.53
N ASP A 60 -1.67 12.04 -18.24
CA ASP A 60 -1.72 12.02 -19.69
C ASP A 60 -2.60 10.81 -20.04
N GLU A 61 -3.82 11.07 -20.51
CA GLU A 61 -4.87 10.08 -20.83
C GLU A 61 -4.50 9.22 -22.05
N SER A 62 -3.20 9.08 -22.37
CA SER A 62 -2.69 8.47 -23.60
C SER A 62 -2.03 7.10 -23.41
N ASP A 63 -2.12 6.48 -22.23
CA ASP A 63 -1.56 5.12 -21.99
C ASP A 63 -2.64 4.02 -22.02
N TRP A 64 -3.81 4.37 -22.57
CA TRP A 64 -4.78 3.41 -23.08
C TRP A 64 -4.85 3.59 -24.59
N ASP A 65 -3.71 3.42 -25.27
CA ASP A 65 -3.75 3.24 -26.72
C ASP A 65 -4.60 1.99 -27.00
N GLU A 66 -5.73 2.24 -27.67
CA GLU A 66 -6.49 1.29 -28.46
C GLU A 66 -5.54 0.62 -29.47
N ASP A 67 -4.72 -0.34 -29.03
CA ASP A 67 -4.24 -1.40 -29.92
C ASP A 67 -5.38 -2.42 -30.10
N ASP A 68 -6.46 -1.93 -30.72
CA ASP A 68 -7.42 -2.72 -31.48
C ASP A 68 -6.73 -3.21 -32.77
N GLU A 69 -5.73 -4.08 -32.63
CA GLU A 69 -5.21 -4.88 -33.74
C GLU A 69 -5.34 -6.37 -33.41
N ASP A 70 -6.50 -6.92 -33.83
CA ASP A 70 -6.66 -8.26 -34.38
C ASP A 70 -5.80 -9.37 -33.74
N SER A 71 -6.15 -9.80 -32.53
CA SER A 71 -5.81 -11.14 -32.07
C SER A 71 -7.08 -11.88 -31.67
N GLU A 72 -7.51 -12.76 -32.58
CA GLU A 72 -8.47 -13.84 -32.40
C GLU A 72 -8.54 -14.30 -30.94
N VAL A 73 -9.60 -13.90 -30.23
CA VAL A 73 -9.90 -14.41 -28.90
C VAL A 73 -10.14 -15.91 -29.05
N VAL A 74 -9.14 -16.71 -28.71
CA VAL A 74 -9.31 -18.16 -28.55
C VAL A 74 -10.14 -18.35 -27.27
N THR A 75 -11.47 -18.34 -27.42
CA THR A 75 -12.45 -18.61 -26.35
C THR A 75 -12.58 -20.10 -26.00
N GLU A 76 -11.68 -20.97 -26.49
CA GLU A 76 -11.74 -22.40 -26.14
C GLU A 76 -10.94 -22.65 -24.86
N THR A 77 -11.60 -22.43 -23.72
CA THR A 77 -11.12 -22.96 -22.44
C THR A 77 -11.28 -24.50 -22.48
N PRO A 78 -10.21 -25.30 -22.30
CA PRO A 78 -10.32 -26.76 -22.30
C PRO A 78 -11.24 -27.25 -21.19
N ASP A 79 -11.98 -28.34 -21.44
CA ASP A 79 -12.87 -28.92 -20.44
C ASP A 79 -12.06 -29.32 -19.19
N PRO A 80 -12.45 -28.87 -17.98
CA PRO A 80 -11.71 -29.14 -16.76
C PRO A 80 -11.63 -30.64 -16.45
N VAL A 81 -12.62 -31.43 -16.87
CA VAL A 81 -12.67 -32.88 -16.67
C VAL A 81 -11.65 -33.59 -17.57
N GLU A 82 -11.53 -33.19 -18.84
CA GLU A 82 -10.48 -33.71 -19.72
C GLU A 82 -9.08 -33.27 -19.28
N SER A 83 -8.98 -32.12 -18.61
CA SER A 83 -7.75 -31.60 -18.03
C SER A 83 -7.38 -32.24 -16.68
N GLY A 84 -8.17 -33.21 -16.20
CA GLY A 84 -7.91 -33.96 -14.96
C GLY A 84 -8.18 -33.18 -13.67
N TYR A 85 -8.89 -32.06 -13.74
CA TYR A 85 -9.36 -31.35 -12.56
C TYR A 85 -10.62 -32.02 -12.02
N ASP A 86 -10.64 -32.27 -10.71
CA ASP A 86 -11.81 -32.80 -10.02
C ASP A 86 -12.82 -31.66 -9.77
N VAL A 87 -14.00 -31.74 -10.37
CA VAL A 87 -15.04 -30.71 -10.27
C VAL A 87 -15.99 -31.09 -9.11
N PRO A 88 -16.11 -30.25 -8.07
CA PRO A 88 -16.95 -30.58 -6.91
C PRO A 88 -18.43 -30.66 -7.31
N VAL A 89 -19.09 -31.74 -6.89
CA VAL A 89 -20.54 -31.94 -7.05
C VAL A 89 -21.27 -31.41 -5.81
N LEU A 90 -22.30 -30.57 -6.00
CA LEU A 90 -23.16 -30.06 -4.94
C LEU A 90 -24.35 -30.99 -4.67
#